data_AF-A0A6I4V4K5-F1
#
_entry.id   AF-A0A6I4V4K5-F1
#
_cell.length_a   1.000
_cell.length_b   1.000
_cell.length_c   1.000
_cell.angle_alpha   90.00
_cell.angle_beta   90.00
_cell.angle_gamma   90.00
#
_symmetry.space_group_name_H-M   'P 1'
#
loop_
_entity.id
_entity.type
_entity.pdbx_description
1 polymer ?
#
loop_
_entity_poly.entity_id
_entity_poly.type
_entity_poly.pdbx_seq_one_letter_code
_entity_poly.pdbx_strand_id
1 'polypeptide(L)'
;MLTQGDATLLVMDGRLALEHLHHAEFSRDRAFSELRSMGVQHLGEVRRAWLEPSGRVSLLLYQKPRSGLWLLPEQNETFNQHIAVDGCFACGHCGYVVNSEQQPDPHAVLLLGQRAWRPAVKRLGVERIYHPHSEGASTRGG
;
A
#
# COMPACT_ATOMS: atom_id res chain seq x y z
N MET A 1 15.00 4.36 34.83
CA MET A 1 15.56 3.38 33.89
C MET A 1 14.80 3.55 32.58
N LEU A 2 15.35 4.30 31.63
CA LEU A 2 14.78 4.47 30.30
C LEU A 2 15.30 3.32 29.44
N THR A 3 14.56 2.22 29.38
CA THR A 3 14.72 1.29 28.26
C THR A 3 14.14 2.01 27.05
N GLN A 4 14.98 2.77 26.35
CA GLN A 4 14.66 3.22 25.00
C GLN A 4 14.57 1.93 24.18
N GLY A 5 13.34 1.41 24.02
CA GLY A 5 13.12 0.16 23.30
C GLY A 5 13.71 0.25 21.90
N ASP A 6 14.15 -0.88 21.36
CA ASP A 6 14.56 -0.90 19.96
C ASP A 6 13.33 -0.64 19.08
N ALA A 7 13.50 0.15 18.02
CA ALA A 7 12.40 0.49 17.12
C ALA A 7 11.88 -0.77 16.40
N THR A 8 10.56 -0.94 16.34
CA THR A 8 9.95 -2.10 15.67
C THR A 8 9.87 -1.87 14.17
N LEU A 9 10.40 -2.79 13.37
CA LEU A 9 10.28 -2.69 11.92
C LEU A 9 8.84 -2.90 11.45
N LEU A 10 8.30 -1.96 10.68
CA LEU A 10 6.95 -2.03 10.10
C LEU A 10 6.97 -2.40 8.62
N VAL A 11 7.92 -1.84 7.86
CA VAL A 11 8.05 -2.08 6.41
C VAL A 11 9.50 -2.35 6.06
N MET A 12 9.72 -3.39 5.25
CA MET A 12 11.01 -3.73 4.66
C MET A 12 10.85 -3.89 3.14
N ASP A 13 11.56 -3.06 2.37
CA ASP A 13 11.67 -3.19 0.92
C ASP A 13 10.30 -3.25 0.21
N GLY A 14 9.40 -2.35 0.59
CA GLY A 14 8.04 -2.26 0.07
C GLY A 14 7.10 -3.36 0.54
N ARG A 15 7.44 -4.08 1.61
CA ARG A 15 6.62 -5.15 2.20
C ARG A 15 6.40 -4.91 3.68
N LEU A 16 5.21 -5.23 4.18
CA LEU A 16 4.94 -5.23 5.61
C LEU A 16 5.77 -6.31 6.31
N ALA A 17 6.38 -5.95 7.42
CA ALA A 17 7.03 -6.88 8.33
C ALA A 17 5.98 -7.52 9.24
N LEU A 18 5.10 -8.35 8.68
CA LEU A 18 3.86 -8.82 9.31
C LEU A 18 4.05 -9.44 10.70
N GLU A 19 5.11 -10.24 10.89
CA GLU A 19 5.44 -10.81 12.20
C GLU A 19 5.76 -9.71 13.22
N HIS A 20 6.50 -8.67 12.84
CA HIS A 20 6.85 -7.57 13.73
C HIS A 20 5.63 -6.73 14.08
N LEU A 21 4.74 -6.49 13.10
CA LEU A 21 3.44 -5.85 13.32
C LEU A 21 2.60 -6.62 14.35
N HIS A 22 2.54 -7.95 14.21
CA HIS A 22 1.82 -8.81 15.14
C HIS A 22 2.39 -8.71 16.57
N HIS A 23 3.71 -8.83 16.74
CA HIS A 23 4.35 -8.74 18.05
C HIS A 23 4.20 -7.36 18.72
N ALA A 24 4.11 -6.28 17.93
CA ALA A 24 3.91 -4.93 18.43
C ALA A 24 2.44 -4.52 18.55
N GLU A 25 1.50 -5.45 18.39
CA GLU A 25 0.04 -5.19 18.37
C GLU A 25 -0.33 -4.04 17.41
N PHE A 26 0.41 -3.90 16.32
CA PHE A 26 0.32 -2.81 15.38
C PHE A 26 -0.34 -3.29 14.10
N SER A 27 -1.63 -3.00 13.96
CA SER A 27 -2.42 -3.51 12.82
C SER A 27 -1.91 -2.98 11.49
N ARG A 28 -2.15 -3.76 10.43
CA ARG A 28 -1.85 -3.34 9.06
C ARG A 28 -2.60 -2.06 8.67
N ASP A 29 -3.85 -1.92 9.06
CA ASP A 29 -4.65 -0.74 8.73
C ASP A 29 -4.11 0.50 9.43
N ARG A 30 -3.58 0.35 10.65
CA ARG A 30 -2.84 1.41 11.33
C ARG A 30 -1.55 1.75 10.59
N ALA A 31 -0.76 0.76 10.18
CA ALA A 31 0.44 1.00 9.37
C ALA A 31 0.13 1.75 8.08
N PHE A 32 -0.93 1.35 7.37
CA PHE A 32 -1.36 2.05 6.17
C PHE A 32 -1.83 3.47 6.48
N SER A 33 -2.51 3.69 7.61
CA SER A 33 -2.93 5.02 8.05
C SER A 33 -1.76 5.95 8.31
N GLU A 34 -0.75 5.50 9.05
CA GLU A 34 0.46 6.28 9.32
C GLU A 34 1.25 6.57 8.03
N LEU A 35 1.41 5.58 7.15
CA LEU A 35 2.09 5.79 5.86
C LEU A 35 1.36 6.83 5.00
N ARG A 36 0.03 6.76 4.93
CA ARG A 36 -0.78 7.76 4.20
C ARG A 36 -0.67 9.14 4.82
N SER A 37 -0.66 9.26 6.15
CA SER A 37 -0.52 10.55 6.84
C SER A 37 0.84 11.21 6.53
N MET A 38 1.85 10.40 6.20
CA MET A 38 3.18 10.84 5.78
C MET A 38 3.32 11.00 4.26
N GLY A 39 2.22 10.90 3.50
CA GLY A 39 2.19 11.14 2.06
C GLY A 39 2.64 9.96 1.19
N VAL A 40 2.78 8.76 1.77
CA VAL A 40 3.02 7.52 1.01
C VAL A 40 1.70 7.04 0.40
N GLN A 41 1.72 6.76 -0.89
CA GLN A 41 0.57 6.31 -1.66
C GLN A 41 0.58 4.78 -1.88
N HIS A 42 1.76 4.19 -2.07
CA HIS A 42 1.93 2.74 -2.19
C HIS A 42 3.18 2.23 -1.44
N LEU A 43 3.18 0.95 -1.05
CA LEU A 43 4.31 0.38 -0.29
C LEU A 43 5.65 0.43 -1.05
N GLY A 44 5.63 0.37 -2.39
CA GLY A 44 6.84 0.39 -3.23
C GLY A 44 7.68 1.68 -3.12
N GLU A 45 7.17 2.73 -2.47
CA GLU A 45 7.91 3.95 -2.14
C GLU A 45 8.80 3.78 -0.91
N VAL A 46 8.47 2.84 -0.02
CA VAL A 46 9.05 2.72 1.31
C VAL A 46 10.16 1.68 1.30
N ARG A 47 11.39 2.12 1.57
CA ARG A 47 12.52 1.22 1.79
C ARG A 47 12.46 0.64 3.19
N ARG A 48 12.28 1.48 4.21
CA ARG A 48 12.09 1.05 5.60
C ARG A 48 11.06 1.94 6.30
N ALA A 49 10.30 1.36 7.23
CA ALA A 49 9.49 2.09 8.19
C ALA A 49 9.66 1.46 9.57
N TRP A 50 9.74 2.28 10.60
CA TRP A 50 9.85 1.81 11.99
C TRP A 50 8.80 2.47 12.88
N LEU A 51 8.34 1.73 13.87
CA LEU A 51 7.61 2.24 15.02
C LEU A 51 8.62 2.55 16.12
N GLU A 52 8.83 3.84 16.37
CA GLU A 52 9.70 4.31 17.44
C GLU A 52 9.06 4.07 18.82
N PRO A 53 9.86 3.96 19.90
CA PRO A 53 9.32 3.84 21.26
C PRO A 53 8.37 4.97 21.67
N SER A 54 8.48 6.13 21.03
CA SER A 54 7.56 7.26 21.23
C SER A 54 6.17 7.02 20.64
N GLY A 55 5.94 5.88 19.97
CA GLY A 55 4.70 5.57 19.23
C GLY A 55 4.61 6.25 17.86
N ARG A 56 5.67 6.94 17.41
CA ARG A 56 5.72 7.64 16.12
C ARG A 56 6.30 6.72 15.05
N VAL A 57 5.89 6.92 13.81
CA VAL A 57 6.49 6.23 12.66
C VAL A 57 7.60 7.08 12.05
N SER A 58 8.74 6.46 11.78
CA SER A 58 9.85 7.02 11.01
C SER A 58 9.99 6.28 9.68
N LEU A 59 10.40 6.99 8.61
CA LEU A 59 10.43 6.45 7.25
C LEU A 59 11.76 6.69 6.56
N LEU A 60 12.18 5.69 5.78
CA LEU A 60 13.19 5.80 4.75
C LEU A 60 12.55 5.42 3.40
N LEU A 61 12.50 6.38 2.48
CA LEU A 61 11.93 6.19 1.15
C LEU A 61 13.00 5.79 0.13
N TYR A 62 12.57 5.13 -0.95
CA TYR A 62 13.39 4.99 -2.14
C TYR A 62 13.52 6.32 -2.86
N GLN A 63 14.73 6.66 -3.33
CA GLN A 63 14.94 7.82 -4.20
C GLN A 63 14.13 7.72 -5.50
N LYS A 64 14.04 6.52 -6.06
CA LYS A 64 13.18 6.17 -7.19
C LYS A 64 12.18 5.12 -6.72
N PRO A 65 10.90 5.47 -6.53
CA PRO A 65 9.88 4.51 -6.12
C PRO A 65 9.80 3.29 -7.03
N ARG A 66 9.55 2.13 -6.44
CA ARG A 66 9.21 0.89 -7.14
C ARG A 66 7.69 0.76 -7.23
N SER A 67 7.19 -0.09 -8.12
CA SER A 67 5.76 -0.46 -8.07
C SER A 67 5.44 -1.13 -6.73
N GLY A 68 4.21 -0.99 -6.24
CA GLY A 68 3.83 -1.60 -4.96
C GLY A 68 2.33 -1.66 -4.71
N LEU A 69 1.98 -2.16 -3.53
CA LEU A 69 0.58 -2.24 -3.10
C LEU A 69 0.03 -0.85 -2.77
N TRP A 70 -1.11 -0.52 -3.37
CA TRP A 70 -1.85 0.72 -3.10
C TRP A 70 -2.37 0.77 -1.66
N LEU A 71 -2.14 1.90 -0.98
CA LEU A 71 -2.48 2.07 0.44
C LEU A 71 -3.85 2.71 0.68
N LEU A 72 -4.47 3.35 -0.32
CA LEU A 72 -5.74 4.04 -0.13
C LEU A 72 -6.91 3.04 0.00
N PRO A 73 -7.85 3.29 0.94
CA PRO A 73 -8.91 2.36 1.29
C PRO A 73 -9.99 2.24 0.20
N GLU A 74 -10.29 3.32 -0.51
CA GLU A 74 -11.26 3.34 -1.61
C GLU A 74 -10.55 3.05 -2.93
N GLN A 75 -10.52 1.77 -3.29
CA GLN A 75 -9.96 1.29 -4.53
C GLN A 75 -11.02 1.41 -5.63
N ASN A 76 -11.13 2.60 -6.23
CA ASN A 76 -11.85 2.75 -7.48
C ASN A 76 -11.11 1.94 -8.56
N GLU A 77 -11.72 0.86 -9.06
CA GLU A 77 -11.09 -0.05 -10.04
C GLU A 77 -10.60 0.69 -11.28
N THR A 78 -11.41 1.63 -11.78
CA THR A 78 -11.06 2.50 -12.90
C THR A 78 -9.81 3.31 -12.59
N PHE A 79 -9.74 3.92 -11.41
CA PHE A 79 -8.56 4.71 -11.00
C PHE A 79 -7.31 3.84 -10.87
N ASN A 80 -7.44 2.67 -10.24
CA ASN A 80 -6.33 1.74 -10.06
C ASN A 80 -5.75 1.26 -11.40
N GLN A 81 -6.59 1.10 -12.42
CA GLN A 81 -6.13 0.74 -13.77
C GLN A 81 -5.22 1.82 -14.39
N HIS A 82 -5.51 3.12 -14.16
CA HIS A 82 -4.68 4.21 -14.71
C HIS A 82 -3.28 4.29 -14.11
N ILE A 83 -3.14 3.81 -12.87
CA ILE A 83 -1.88 3.83 -12.13
C ILE A 83 -1.20 2.47 -12.05
N ALA A 84 -1.85 1.43 -12.59
CA ALA A 84 -1.28 0.10 -12.65
C ALA A 84 0.02 0.11 -13.46
N VAL A 85 0.91 -0.80 -13.07
CA VAL A 85 2.11 -1.11 -13.82
C VAL A 85 1.90 -2.45 -14.49
N ASP A 86 1.93 -2.47 -15.82
CA ASP A 86 1.70 -3.66 -16.61
C ASP A 86 2.64 -4.79 -16.21
N GLY A 87 2.07 -5.99 -16.10
CA GLY A 87 2.80 -7.19 -15.68
C GLY A 87 3.21 -7.23 -14.21
N CYS A 88 2.91 -6.20 -13.40
CA CYS A 88 3.26 -6.20 -11.97
C CYS A 88 2.03 -6.43 -11.08
N PHE A 89 2.14 -7.38 -10.15
CA PHE A 89 1.07 -7.68 -9.18
C PHE A 89 1.60 -7.61 -7.75
N ALA A 90 0.88 -6.92 -6.87
CA ALA A 90 1.19 -6.82 -5.46
C ALA A 90 0.26 -7.73 -4.63
N CYS A 91 0.84 -8.44 -3.67
CA CYS A 91 0.11 -9.20 -2.68
C CYS A 91 -0.68 -8.25 -1.78
N GLY A 92 -2.01 -8.34 -1.78
CA GLY A 92 -2.86 -7.54 -0.90
C GLY A 92 -2.65 -7.79 0.60
N HIS A 93 -1.92 -8.85 0.97
CA HIS A 93 -1.59 -9.15 2.36
C HIS A 93 -0.32 -8.43 2.84
N CYS A 94 0.80 -8.67 2.18
CA CYS A 94 2.13 -8.24 2.62
C CYS A 94 2.80 -7.20 1.73
N GLY A 95 2.27 -6.90 0.55
CA GLY A 95 2.86 -5.96 -0.41
C GLY A 95 3.94 -6.53 -1.34
N TYR A 96 4.24 -7.84 -1.26
CA TYR A 96 5.19 -8.48 -2.18
C TYR A 96 4.76 -8.29 -3.63
N VAL A 97 5.68 -7.87 -4.50
CA VAL A 97 5.43 -7.62 -5.92
C VAL A 97 6.06 -8.72 -6.77
N VAL A 98 5.30 -9.23 -7.73
CA VAL A 98 5.77 -10.16 -8.76
C VAL A 98 5.61 -9.55 -10.14
N ASN A 99 6.53 -9.88 -11.04
CA ASN A 99 6.36 -9.68 -12.48
C ASN A 99 5.82 -10.96 -13.10
N SER A 100 4.70 -10.87 -13.80
CA SER A 100 4.04 -11.99 -14.48
C SER A 100 3.19 -11.46 -15.63
N GLU A 101 3.18 -12.15 -16.77
CA GLU A 101 2.34 -11.80 -17.91
C GLU A 101 0.84 -12.04 -17.63
N GLN A 102 0.54 -12.91 -16.66
CA GLN A 102 -0.81 -13.23 -16.21
C GLN A 102 -0.95 -12.98 -14.71
N GLN A 103 -2.16 -12.63 -14.26
CA GLN A 103 -2.42 -12.48 -12.83
C GLN A 103 -2.08 -13.80 -12.11
N PRO A 104 -1.21 -13.78 -11.09
CA PRO A 104 -0.83 -14.99 -10.40
C PRO A 104 -2.05 -15.63 -9.72
N ASP A 105 -2.06 -16.96 -9.69
CA ASP A 105 -3.09 -17.71 -8.97
C ASP A 105 -3.14 -17.23 -7.50
N PRO A 106 -4.32 -16.84 -6.98
CA PRO A 106 -4.54 -16.53 -5.57
C PRO A 106 -4.03 -17.61 -4.61
N HIS A 107 -3.98 -18.87 -5.04
CA HIS A 107 -3.49 -20.04 -4.31
C HIS A 107 -1.99 -20.33 -4.53
N ALA A 108 -1.35 -19.63 -5.48
CA ALA A 108 0.08 -19.61 -5.83
C ALA A 108 1.07 -19.53 -4.65
N VAL A 109 0.63 -18.92 -3.55
CA VAL A 109 1.46 -18.74 -2.36
C VAL A 109 0.91 -19.67 -1.28
N LEU A 110 1.68 -20.70 -0.96
CA LEU A 110 1.43 -21.59 0.18
C LEU A 110 1.23 -20.76 1.46
N LEU A 111 0.16 -21.06 2.20
CA LEU A 111 -0.15 -20.63 3.57
C LEU A 111 -0.43 -19.12 3.77
N LEU A 112 -1.70 -18.72 3.71
CA LEU A 112 -2.41 -17.75 4.58
C LEU A 112 -3.62 -17.14 3.83
N GLY A 113 -4.77 -17.04 4.50
CA GLY A 113 -6.09 -16.81 3.91
C GLY A 113 -6.25 -15.55 3.05
N GLN A 114 -7.08 -15.69 2.01
CA GLN A 114 -7.58 -14.64 1.11
C GLN A 114 -6.51 -13.67 0.56
N ARG A 115 -5.59 -14.23 -0.24
CA ARG A 115 -4.57 -13.50 -1.00
C ARG A 115 -5.12 -13.04 -2.35
N ALA A 116 -5.90 -11.97 -2.36
CA ALA A 116 -6.21 -11.30 -3.63
C ALA A 116 -4.94 -10.57 -4.12
N TRP A 117 -4.30 -11.11 -5.16
CA TRP A 117 -3.34 -10.34 -5.96
C TRP A 117 -4.04 -9.12 -6.54
N ARG A 118 -3.39 -7.97 -6.47
CA ARG A 118 -3.88 -6.71 -7.03
C ARG A 118 -2.85 -6.18 -8.02
N PRO A 119 -3.24 -5.41 -9.03
CA PRO A 119 -2.27 -4.67 -9.84
C PRO A 119 -1.34 -3.86 -8.92
N ALA A 120 -0.04 -3.99 -9.11
CA ALA A 120 0.90 -3.10 -8.45
C ALA A 120 0.83 -1.73 -9.14
N VAL A 121 0.97 -0.67 -8.36
CA VAL A 121 0.76 0.70 -8.86
C VAL A 121 2.03 1.52 -8.77
N LYS A 122 2.12 2.54 -9.63
CA LYS A 122 3.16 3.58 -9.61
C LYS A 122 2.71 4.79 -8.78
N ARG A 123 3.67 5.61 -8.38
CA ARG A 123 3.39 6.86 -7.65
C ARG A 123 2.65 7.82 -8.59
N LEU A 124 1.54 8.38 -8.12
CA LEU A 124 0.90 9.48 -8.81
C LEU A 124 1.68 10.76 -8.56
N GLY A 125 1.89 11.53 -9.62
CA GLY A 125 2.34 12.90 -9.52
C GLY A 125 1.40 13.72 -8.62
N VAL A 126 1.88 14.85 -8.11
CA VAL A 126 1.07 15.78 -7.29
C VAL A 126 -0.04 16.48 -8.07
N GLU A 127 -0.14 16.25 -9.39
CA GLU A 127 -1.27 16.70 -10.19
C GLU A 127 -2.49 15.87 -9.85
N ARG A 128 -3.38 16.44 -9.04
CA ARG A 128 -4.66 15.83 -8.67
C ARG A 128 -5.46 15.59 -9.93
N ILE A 129 -5.54 14.36 -10.40
CA ILE A 129 -6.60 13.94 -11.33
C ILE A 129 -7.86 13.77 -10.49
N TYR A 130 -8.43 14.90 -10.05
CA TYR A 130 -9.80 14.95 -9.59
C TYR A 130 -10.65 15.25 -10.82
N HIS A 131 -11.26 14.21 -11.39
CA HIS A 131 -12.41 14.40 -12.25
C HIS A 131 -13.63 14.42 -11.33
N PRO A 132 -14.26 15.59 -11.09
CA PRO A 132 -15.53 15.61 -10.38
C PRO A 132 -16.49 14.65 -11.07
N HIS A 133 -17.22 13.86 -10.29
CA HIS A 133 -18.35 13.10 -10.81
C HIS A 133 -19.26 14.05 -11.59
N SER A 134 -19.47 13.75 -12.87
CA SER A 134 -20.45 14.43 -13.69
C SER A 134 -21.81 14.32 -13.00
N GLU A 135 -22.36 15.45 -12.57
CA GLU A 135 -23.74 15.54 -12.09
C GLU A 135 -24.66 14.90 -13.14
N GLY A 136 -25.42 13.91 -12.70
CA GLY A 136 -26.42 13.25 -13.53
C GLY A 136 -27.37 14.30 -14.11
N ALA A 137 -27.48 14.30 -15.43
CA ALA A 137 -28.50 15.03 -16.15
C ALA A 137 -29.89 14.66 -15.60
N SER A 138 -30.47 15.55 -14.78
CA SER A 138 -31.89 15.51 -14.47
C SER A 138 -32.64 16.10 -15.66
N THR A 139 -32.89 15.30 -16.68
CA THR A 139 -33.96 15.58 -17.64
C THR A 139 -35.27 15.09 -17.03
N ARG A 140 -35.93 15.95 -16.24
CA ARG A 140 -37.37 15.88 -16.06
C ARG A 140 -38.00 16.32 -17.38
N GLY A 141 -38.44 15.36 -18.19
CA GLY A 141 -39.34 15.63 -19.31
C GLY A 141 -40.73 15.93 -18.76
N GLY A 142 -41.20 17.16 -19.01
CA GLY A 142 -42.62 17.50 -19.04
C GLY A 142 -43.16 17.40 -20.45
#